data_AF-A0A9X3K3T9-F1
#
_entry.id   AF-A0A9X3K3T9-F1
#
_cell.length_a   1.000
_cell.length_b   1.000
_cell.length_c   1.000
_cell.angle_alpha   90.00
_cell.angle_beta   90.00
_cell.angle_gamma   90.00
#
_symmetry.space_group_name_H-M   'P 1'
#
loop_
_entity.id
_entity.type
_entity.pdbx_description
1 polymer ?
#
loop_
_entity_poly.entity_id
_entity_poly.type
_entity_poly.pdbx_seq_one_letter_code
_entity_poly.pdbx_strand_id
1 'polypeptide(L)'
;MTIDEAIAFVAQRWLAFDAAIPLRQETSLRDRIAVFAHSVDASLHRRFPALAAASDQVILLIVAKGVELSGTVDRSDIERELGILLPP
;
A
#
# COMPACT_ATOMS: atom_id res chain seq x y z
N MET A 1 -6.00 13.89 -11.93
CA MET A 1 -5.18 13.14 -10.95
C MET A 1 -6.03 12.94 -9.72
N THR A 2 -6.52 11.73 -9.49
CA THR A 2 -7.35 11.41 -8.32
C THR A 2 -6.59 10.49 -7.37
N ILE A 3 -7.02 10.49 -6.10
CA ILE A 3 -6.53 9.53 -5.09
C ILE A 3 -6.83 8.08 -5.54
N ASP A 4 -7.96 7.86 -6.24
CA ASP A 4 -8.33 6.54 -6.75
C ASP A 4 -7.34 5.99 -7.78
N GLU A 5 -6.80 6.86 -8.66
CA GLU A 5 -5.77 6.47 -9.62
C GLU A 5 -4.48 6.04 -8.91
N ALA A 6 -4.12 6.72 -7.82
CA ALA A 6 -2.97 6.36 -7.00
C ALA A 6 -3.18 5.03 -6.27
N ILE A 7 -4.36 4.81 -5.71
CA ILE A 7 -4.75 3.53 -5.08
C ILE A 7 -4.68 2.39 -6.08
N ALA A 8 -5.24 2.56 -7.29
CA ALA A 8 -5.20 1.55 -8.34
C ALA A 8 -3.77 1.26 -8.82
N PHE A 9 -2.92 2.28 -8.93
CA PHE A 9 -1.50 2.10 -9.23
C PHE A 9 -0.80 1.27 -8.16
N VAL A 10 -1.00 1.59 -6.89
CA VAL A 10 -0.45 0.84 -5.76
C VAL A 10 -0.94 -0.61 -5.77
N ALA A 11 -2.22 -0.87 -6.02
CA ALA A 11 -2.77 -2.23 -6.07
C ALA A 11 -2.02 -3.11 -7.09
N GLN A 12 -1.76 -2.58 -8.28
CA GLN A 12 -0.97 -3.30 -9.30
C GLN A 12 0.48 -3.53 -8.86
N ARG A 13 1.10 -2.56 -8.18
CA ARG A 13 2.46 -2.70 -7.64
C ARG A 13 2.53 -3.73 -6.52
N TRP A 14 1.51 -3.81 -5.67
CA TRP A 14 1.43 -4.79 -4.60
C TRP A 14 1.36 -6.21 -5.15
N LEU A 15 0.53 -6.48 -6.17
CA LEU A 15 0.46 -7.81 -6.80
C LEU A 15 1.83 -8.25 -7.35
N ALA A 16 2.56 -7.33 -7.98
CA ALA A 16 3.91 -7.61 -8.47
C ALA A 16 4.91 -7.86 -7.32
N PHE A 17 4.80 -7.10 -6.24
CA PHE A 17 5.63 -7.26 -5.04
C PHE A 17 5.37 -8.59 -4.34
N ASP A 18 4.09 -8.93 -4.12
CA ASP A 18 3.64 -10.16 -3.45
C ASP A 18 4.05 -11.41 -4.22
N ALA A 19 3.97 -11.37 -5.56
CA ALA A 19 4.40 -12.47 -6.40
C ALA A 19 5.94 -12.63 -6.49
N ALA A 20 6.69 -11.54 -6.36
CA ALA A 20 8.14 -11.53 -6.60
C ALA A 20 8.97 -11.84 -5.35
N ILE A 21 8.48 -11.48 -4.15
CA ILE A 21 9.24 -11.65 -2.93
C ILE A 21 8.77 -12.91 -2.21
N PRO A 22 9.57 -13.99 -2.16
CA PRO A 22 9.34 -15.09 -1.25
C PRO A 22 9.65 -14.59 0.17
N LEU A 23 8.73 -13.82 0.75
CA LEU A 23 8.81 -13.40 2.13
C LEU A 23 8.72 -14.65 2.99
N ARG A 24 9.62 -14.75 3.98
CA ARG A 24 9.60 -15.87 4.93
C ARG A 24 8.22 -15.90 5.58
N GLN A 25 7.70 -17.10 5.84
CA GLN A 25 6.38 -17.33 6.45
C GLN A 25 6.17 -16.57 7.78
N GLU A 26 7.25 -16.10 8.41
CA GLU A 26 7.26 -15.37 9.68
C GLU A 26 7.11 -13.84 9.52
N THR A 27 7.11 -13.30 8.30
CA THR A 27 7.03 -11.85 8.10
C THR A 27 5.59 -11.38 8.32
N SER A 28 5.37 -10.54 9.33
CA SER A 28 4.04 -10.00 9.63
C SER A 28 3.48 -9.17 8.46
N LEU A 29 2.15 -9.12 8.31
CA LEU A 29 1.52 -8.28 7.28
C LEU A 29 1.97 -6.81 7.42
N ARG A 30 2.06 -6.31 8.65
CA ARG A 30 2.55 -4.96 8.94
C ARG A 30 3.93 -4.70 8.35
N ASP A 31 4.89 -5.60 8.57
CA ASP A 31 6.24 -5.44 8.06
C ASP A 31 6.28 -5.53 6.53
N ARG A 32 5.47 -6.42 5.95
CA ARG A 32 5.34 -6.54 4.49
C ARG A 32 4.81 -5.24 3.86
N ILE A 33 3.76 -4.66 4.44
CA ILE A 33 3.19 -3.39 4.01
C ILE A 33 4.22 -2.27 4.17
N ALA A 34 4.99 -2.24 5.26
CA ALA A 34 6.03 -1.23 5.48
C ALA A 34 7.15 -1.31 4.44
N VAL A 35 7.66 -2.51 4.15
CA VAL A 35 8.68 -2.73 3.11
C VAL A 35 8.13 -2.32 1.74
N PHE A 36 6.90 -2.71 1.44
CA PHE A 36 6.25 -2.32 0.19
C PHE A 36 6.07 -0.80 0.08
N ALA A 37 5.57 -0.13 1.12
CA ALA A 37 5.39 1.32 1.17
C ALA A 37 6.70 2.04 0.84
N HIS A 38 7.81 1.61 1.45
CA HIS A 38 9.13 2.16 1.15
C HIS A 38 9.55 1.92 -0.30
N SER A 39 9.26 0.74 -0.85
CA SER A 39 9.62 0.39 -2.23
C SER A 39 8.81 1.16 -3.29
N VAL A 40 7.56 1.49 -2.99
CA VAL A 40 6.64 2.13 -3.96
C VAL A 40 6.74 3.65 -3.92
N ASP A 41 7.19 4.24 -2.81
CA ASP A 41 7.21 5.69 -2.53
C ASP A 41 7.79 6.52 -3.70
N ALA A 42 9.02 6.23 -4.12
CA ALA A 42 9.66 6.95 -5.21
C ALA A 42 8.89 6.84 -6.54
N SER A 43 8.32 5.67 -6.83
CA SER A 43 7.54 5.44 -8.05
C SER A 43 6.16 6.12 -8.00
N LEU A 44 5.57 6.19 -6.80
CA LEU A 44 4.30 6.87 -6.54
C LEU A 44 4.48 8.38 -6.74
N HIS A 45 5.48 8.99 -6.12
CA HIS A 45 5.77 10.43 -6.27
C HIS A 45 6.14 10.82 -7.71
N ARG A 46 6.88 9.97 -8.42
CA ARG A 46 7.19 10.19 -9.84
C ARG A 46 5.93 10.14 -10.72
N ARG A 47 4.99 9.22 -10.44
CA ARG A 47 3.77 9.07 -11.23
C ARG A 47 2.70 10.10 -10.86
N PHE A 48 2.65 10.51 -9.60
CA PHE A 48 1.66 11.41 -9.01
C PHE A 48 2.36 12.53 -8.22
N PRO A 49 2.94 13.55 -8.90
CA PRO A 49 3.72 14.59 -8.24
C PRO A 49 2.96 15.39 -7.18
N ALA A 50 1.63 15.48 -7.27
CA ALA A 50 0.83 16.19 -6.26
C ALA A 50 0.80 15.44 -4.89
N LEU A 51 1.20 14.17 -4.84
CA LEU A 51 1.37 13.43 -3.59
C LEU A 51 2.72 13.68 -2.91
N ALA A 52 3.67 14.35 -3.56
CA ALA A 52 5.00 14.60 -2.98
C ALA A 52 4.97 15.48 -1.72
N ALA A 53 3.90 16.24 -1.51
CA ALA A 53 3.66 17.04 -0.31
C ALA A 53 2.63 16.41 0.63
N ALA A 54 2.14 15.21 0.33
CA ALA A 54 1.20 14.49 1.18
C ALA A 54 1.92 14.05 2.46
N SER A 55 1.19 13.99 3.57
CA SER A 55 1.74 13.44 4.82
C SER A 55 1.92 11.93 4.70
N ASP A 56 2.84 11.38 5.50
CA ASP A 56 3.05 9.93 5.58
C ASP A 56 1.76 9.16 5.89
N GLN A 57 0.83 9.77 6.64
CA GLN A 57 -0.49 9.20 6.94
C GLN A 57 -1.35 9.06 5.68
N VAL A 58 -1.33 10.06 4.79
CA VAL A 58 -2.05 10.00 3.51
C VAL A 58 -1.41 8.94 2.61
N ILE A 59 -0.08 8.90 2.54
CA ILE A 59 0.63 7.86 1.77
C ILE A 59 0.31 6.47 2.31
N LEU A 60 0.32 6.27 3.63
CA LEU A 60 -0.05 5.01 4.27
C LEU A 60 -1.48 4.59 3.92
N LEU A 61 -2.44 5.52 3.92
CA LEU A 61 -3.82 5.23 3.54
C LEU A 61 -3.93 4.82 2.07
N ILE A 62 -3.22 5.51 1.16
CA ILE A 62 -3.18 5.14 -0.26
C ILE A 62 -2.59 3.74 -0.42
N VAL A 63 -1.50 3.45 0.30
CA VAL A 63 -0.85 2.13 0.29
C VAL A 63 -1.82 1.06 0.79
N ALA A 64 -2.43 1.26 1.95
CA ALA A 64 -3.31 0.29 2.58
C ALA A 64 -4.58 0.05 1.76
N LYS A 65 -5.19 1.09 1.17
CA LYS A 65 -6.30 0.95 0.22
C LYS A 65 -5.88 0.25 -1.07
N GLY A 66 -4.65 0.44 -1.54
CA GLY A 66 -4.13 -0.29 -2.70
C GLY A 66 -3.92 -1.77 -2.41
N VAL A 67 -3.42 -2.11 -1.22
CA VAL A 67 -3.31 -3.50 -0.75
C VAL A 67 -4.70 -4.14 -0.65
N GLU A 68 -5.68 -3.45 -0.05
CA GLU A 68 -7.08 -3.90 -0.03
C GLU A 68 -7.62 -4.14 -1.44
N LEU A 69 -7.48 -3.17 -2.34
CA LEU A 69 -7.99 -3.24 -3.71
C LEU A 69 -7.35 -4.37 -4.53
N SER A 70 -6.15 -4.82 -4.15
CA SER A 70 -5.49 -5.96 -4.81
C SER A 70 -6.23 -7.29 -4.60
N GLY A 71 -7.07 -7.39 -3.56
CA GLY A 71 -7.81 -8.60 -3.21
C GLY A 71 -6.96 -9.75 -2.64
N THR A 72 -5.69 -9.50 -2.31
CA THR A 72 -4.78 -10.50 -1.72
C THR A 72 -4.79 -10.51 -0.20
N VAL A 73 -5.32 -9.46 0.42
CA VAL A 73 -5.38 -9.28 1.87
C VAL A 73 -6.72 -8.66 2.23
N ASP A 74 -7.39 -9.22 3.23
CA ASP A 74 -8.69 -8.73 3.69
C ASP A 74 -8.58 -7.40 4.45
N ARG A 75 -9.57 -6.52 4.29
CA ARG A 75 -9.66 -5.23 5.01
C ARG A 75 -9.43 -5.40 6.52
N SER A 76 -10.08 -6.38 7.13
CA SER A 76 -9.99 -6.61 8.58
C SER A 76 -8.58 -6.94 9.04
N ASP A 77 -7.80 -7.60 8.20
CA ASP A 77 -6.41 -7.94 8.51
C ASP A 77 -5.51 -6.70 8.38
N ILE A 78 -5.72 -5.89 7.33
CA ILE A 78 -5.02 -4.62 7.15
C ILE A 78 -5.27 -3.68 8.33
N GLU A 79 -6.53 -3.47 8.70
CA GLU A 79 -6.92 -2.59 9.80
C GLU A 79 -6.35 -3.06 11.15
N ARG A 80 -6.42 -4.37 11.42
CA ARG A 80 -5.87 -4.97 12.65
C ARG A 80 -4.35 -4.80 12.74
N GLU A 81 -3.64 -5.10 11.66
CA GLU A 81 -2.17 -5.12 11.65
C GLU A 81 -1.55 -3.72 11.63
N LEU A 82 -2.25 -2.76 11.00
CA LEU A 82 -1.80 -1.37 10.95
C LEU A 82 -2.35 -0.52 12.10
N GLY A 83 -3.38 -0.98 12.81
CA GLY A 83 -4.03 -0.23 13.89
C GLY A 83 -4.76 1.03 13.37
N ILE A 84 -5.33 0.96 12.16
CA ILE A 84 -6.06 2.06 11.51
C ILE A 84 -7.45 1.58 11.06
N LEU A 85 -8.30 2.54 10.69
CA LEU A 85 -9.55 2.27 9.97
C LEU A 85 -9.41 2.78 8.54
N LEU A 86 -9.74 1.93 7.57
CA LEU A 86 -9.72 2.33 6.18
C LEU A 86 -10.97 3.15 5.85
N PRO A 87 -10.83 4.23 5.07
CA PRO A 87 -11.99 4.92 4.53
C PRO A 87 -12.79 3.97 3.62
N PRO A 88 -14.13 4.17 3.51
CA PRO A 88 -14.99 3.31 2.71
C PRO A 88 -14.46 3.12 1.29
#